data_AF-A0A318VTV5-F1
#
_entry.id   AF-A0A318VTV5-F1
#
_cell.length_a   1.000
_cell.length_b   1.000
_cell.length_c   1.000
_cell.angle_alpha   90.00
_cell.angle_beta   90.00
_cell.angle_gamma   90.00
#
_symmetry.space_group_name_H-M   'P 1'
#
loop_
_entity.id
_entity.type
_entity.pdbx_description
1 polymer ?
#
loop_
_entity_poly.entity_id
_entity_poly.type
_entity_poly.pdbx_seq_one_letter_code
_entity_poly.pdbx_strand_id
1 'polypeptide(L)'
;GQNILDGSVEDLFFQVGANQGQMTAVNGVDSRTTQLGMQEAVGETLDADTLADLDLSDQADIVIDVGDEDDAVTVDLGDDVDTLDDVVREINSAIAEVAAGDDDAAEAVSDANLEASVRVDNDGNQGIAITGAFDSEFSVDQDGGDLFADADSEEVNLTDIDVTTRDSATEAIGALDGALDQVNSLRSELGAVQTRFESTISNLEIGSENLSDARSRIMDADFAAETAELTRAEVLQQAGTSVLSQANAVPQNVLGLLQ
;
A
#
# COMPACT_ATOMS: atom_id res chain seq x y z
N GLY A 1 13.10 17.30 0.59
CA GLY A 1 12.38 16.05 0.29
C GLY A 1 11.30 16.39 -0.70
N GLN A 2 10.88 15.44 -1.53
CA GLN A 2 9.63 15.57 -2.28
C GLN A 2 8.49 15.30 -1.30
N ASN A 3 7.37 16.01 -1.44
CA ASN A 3 6.18 15.74 -0.64
C ASN A 3 5.52 14.48 -1.21
N ILE A 4 5.17 13.54 -0.36
CA ILE A 4 4.58 12.25 -0.76
C ILE A 4 3.05 12.23 -0.58
N LEU A 5 2.48 13.33 -0.09
CA LEU A 5 1.08 13.43 0.38
C LEU A 5 0.24 14.45 -0.39
N ASP A 6 0.83 15.20 -1.33
CA ASP A 6 0.13 16.25 -2.07
C ASP A 6 -0.22 15.85 -3.51
N GLY A 7 -0.15 14.55 -3.81
CA GLY A 7 -0.40 13.99 -5.15
C GLY A 7 0.64 14.40 -6.21
N SER A 8 1.68 15.16 -5.86
CA SER A 8 2.67 15.64 -6.85
C SER A 8 3.70 14.59 -7.28
N VAL A 9 3.69 13.44 -6.61
CA VAL A 9 4.62 12.34 -6.82
C VAL A 9 3.77 11.10 -7.03
N GLU A 10 3.97 10.40 -8.15
CA GLU A 10 3.23 9.17 -8.47
C GLU A 10 3.95 7.96 -7.87
N ASP A 11 5.24 7.76 -8.17
CA ASP A 11 6.03 6.65 -7.62
C ASP A 11 7.45 7.09 -7.22
N LEU A 12 7.87 6.69 -6.02
CA LEU A 12 9.26 6.78 -5.57
C LEU A 12 9.89 5.41 -5.44
N PHE A 13 10.84 5.12 -6.33
CA PHE A 13 11.61 3.88 -6.28
C PHE A 13 12.92 4.07 -5.51
N PHE A 14 13.12 3.22 -4.51
CA PHE A 14 14.34 3.15 -3.72
C PHE A 14 15.05 1.84 -4.01
N GLN A 15 16.30 1.90 -4.47
CA GLN A 15 17.12 0.71 -4.61
C GLN A 15 17.57 0.25 -3.23
N VAL A 16 17.09 -0.93 -2.82
CA VAL A 16 17.31 -1.53 -1.50
C VAL A 16 18.33 -2.66 -1.51
N GLY A 17 18.77 -3.11 -2.69
CA GLY A 17 19.72 -4.20 -2.82
C GLY A 17 20.86 -3.96 -3.81
N ALA A 18 21.89 -4.79 -3.70
CA ALA A 18 23.10 -4.71 -4.54
C ALA A 18 22.86 -5.13 -6.00
N ASN A 19 21.76 -5.84 -6.28
CA ASN A 19 21.40 -6.30 -7.62
C ASN A 19 20.37 -5.36 -8.27
N GLN A 20 20.44 -5.21 -9.59
CA GLN A 20 19.39 -4.50 -10.35
C GLN A 20 18.04 -5.21 -10.17
N GLY A 21 16.98 -4.44 -9.96
CA GLY A 21 15.61 -4.95 -9.75
C GLY A 21 15.22 -5.15 -8.28
N GLN A 22 16.12 -4.98 -7.32
CA GLN A 22 15.77 -4.96 -5.90
C GLN A 22 15.39 -3.53 -5.48
N MET A 23 14.16 -3.15 -5.80
CA MET A 23 13.59 -1.84 -5.50
C MET A 23 12.40 -1.96 -4.56
N THR A 24 12.29 -1.00 -3.63
CA THR A 24 11.06 -0.74 -2.88
C THR A 24 10.42 0.48 -3.50
N ALA A 25 9.19 0.34 -3.99
CA ALA A 25 8.36 1.46 -4.37
C ALA A 25 7.65 2.03 -3.14
N VAL A 26 7.55 3.36 -3.10
CA VAL A 26 6.57 4.08 -2.28
C VAL A 26 5.67 4.75 -3.29
N ASN A 27 4.43 4.29 -3.37
CA ASN A 27 3.41 4.96 -4.16
C ASN A 27 3.17 6.32 -3.50
N GLY A 28 3.17 7.37 -4.29
CA GLY A 28 2.74 8.67 -3.83
C GLY A 28 1.24 8.73 -3.80
N VAL A 29 0.73 9.52 -2.86
CA VAL A 29 -0.70 9.59 -2.58
C VAL A 29 -1.13 11.04 -2.48
N ASP A 30 -2.43 11.26 -2.66
CA ASP A 30 -3.02 12.58 -2.53
C ASP A 30 -3.93 12.64 -1.31
N SER A 31 -3.45 13.28 -0.24
CA SER A 31 -4.23 13.50 0.97
C SER A 31 -4.84 14.91 1.03
N ARG A 32 -5.01 15.58 -0.11
CA ARG A 32 -5.71 16.86 -0.16
C ARG A 32 -7.20 16.62 0.08
N THR A 33 -7.87 17.59 0.70
CA THR A 33 -9.31 17.51 1.01
C THR A 33 -10.21 17.37 -0.23
N THR A 34 -9.68 17.67 -1.43
CA THR A 34 -10.36 17.49 -2.72
C THR A 34 -10.24 16.07 -3.29
N GLN A 35 -9.45 15.21 -2.66
CA GLN A 35 -9.13 13.85 -3.09
C GLN A 35 -9.38 12.83 -1.96
N LEU A 36 -10.10 13.27 -0.93
CA LEU A 36 -10.50 12.47 0.21
C LEU A 36 -12.00 12.66 0.38
N GLY A 37 -12.68 11.59 0.74
CA GLY A 37 -14.13 11.56 0.80
C GLY A 37 -14.66 10.16 0.63
N MET A 38 -15.81 10.07 -0.02
CA MET A 38 -16.44 8.83 -0.44
C MET A 38 -17.08 9.02 -1.82
N GLN A 39 -17.57 7.93 -2.38
CA GLN A 39 -18.50 7.93 -3.51
C GLN A 39 -19.92 7.68 -2.97
N GLU A 40 -20.97 8.35 -3.50
CA GLU A 40 -22.36 8.15 -3.07
C GLU A 40 -23.31 8.04 -4.27
N ALA A 41 -24.18 7.03 -4.29
CA ALA A 41 -25.35 6.99 -5.15
C ALA A 41 -26.61 7.02 -4.27
N VAL A 42 -27.49 7.99 -4.52
CA VAL A 42 -28.74 8.16 -3.75
C VAL A 42 -29.92 7.78 -4.63
N GLY A 43 -30.75 6.87 -4.12
CA GLY A 43 -31.99 6.46 -4.76
C GLY A 43 -33.10 7.50 -4.67
N GLU A 44 -34.31 7.12 -5.09
CA GLU A 44 -35.47 7.98 -5.00
C GLU A 44 -35.91 8.17 -3.53
N THR A 45 -36.15 9.43 -3.18
CA THR A 45 -36.64 9.79 -1.85
C THR A 45 -38.16 9.73 -1.83
N LEU A 46 -38.70 8.78 -1.08
CA LEU A 46 -40.14 8.47 -1.00
C LEU A 46 -40.78 9.12 0.23
N ASP A 47 -41.93 9.76 0.02
CA ASP A 47 -42.75 10.23 1.13
C ASP A 47 -43.49 9.07 1.84
N ALA A 48 -44.05 9.35 3.02
CA ALA A 48 -44.68 8.34 3.84
C ALA A 48 -45.92 7.69 3.20
N ASP A 49 -46.63 8.42 2.32
CA ASP A 49 -47.82 7.90 1.64
C ASP A 49 -47.39 6.94 0.51
N THR A 50 -46.38 7.32 -0.28
CA THR A 50 -45.82 6.51 -1.36
C THR A 50 -45.19 5.23 -0.82
N LEU A 51 -44.39 5.34 0.25
CA LEU A 51 -43.75 4.18 0.87
C LEU A 51 -44.77 3.19 1.47
N ALA A 52 -45.92 3.67 1.95
CA ALA A 52 -46.96 2.80 2.52
C ALA A 52 -47.77 2.05 1.45
N ASP A 53 -47.83 2.59 0.23
CA ASP A 53 -48.52 1.98 -0.92
C ASP A 53 -47.58 1.14 -1.80
N LEU A 54 -46.26 1.25 -1.60
CA LEU A 54 -45.24 0.50 -2.32
C LEU A 54 -45.16 -0.95 -1.82
N ASP A 55 -45.24 -1.91 -2.75
CA ASP A 55 -44.99 -3.33 -2.46
C ASP A 55 -43.53 -3.65 -2.77
N LEU A 56 -42.69 -3.65 -1.74
CA LEU A 56 -41.25 -3.86 -1.88
C LEU A 56 -40.88 -5.28 -2.33
N SER A 57 -41.76 -6.27 -2.08
CA SER A 57 -41.53 -7.67 -2.46
C SER A 57 -41.75 -7.95 -3.95
N ASP A 58 -42.52 -7.08 -4.62
CA ASP A 58 -42.82 -7.19 -6.06
C ASP A 58 -41.91 -6.27 -6.92
N GLN A 59 -40.95 -5.56 -6.30
CA GLN A 59 -40.02 -4.69 -7.02
C GLN A 59 -39.01 -5.48 -7.86
N ALA A 60 -38.52 -4.86 -8.94
CA ALA A 60 -37.44 -5.42 -9.73
C ALA A 60 -36.13 -5.50 -8.93
N ASP A 61 -35.26 -6.43 -9.34
CA ASP A 61 -33.91 -6.59 -8.80
C ASP A 61 -33.13 -5.27 -8.89
N ILE A 62 -32.31 -5.00 -7.88
CA ILE A 62 -31.38 -3.88 -7.89
C ILE A 62 -30.05 -4.40 -8.41
N VAL A 63 -29.45 -3.71 -9.37
CA VAL A 63 -28.16 -4.04 -9.94
C VAL A 63 -27.19 -2.92 -9.61
N ILE A 64 -26.10 -3.24 -8.92
CA ILE A 64 -25.03 -2.30 -8.61
C ILE A 64 -23.83 -2.67 -9.46
N ASP A 65 -23.44 -1.79 -10.38
CA ASP A 65 -22.31 -2.01 -11.28
C ASP A 65 -21.08 -1.26 -10.77
N VAL A 66 -19.97 -1.96 -10.60
CA VAL A 66 -18.71 -1.40 -10.08
C VAL A 66 -17.66 -1.45 -11.19
N GLY A 67 -17.68 -0.45 -12.06
CA GLY A 67 -16.70 -0.31 -13.15
C GLY A 67 -17.18 -0.91 -14.47
N ASP A 68 -16.66 -2.09 -14.83
CA ASP A 68 -16.99 -2.76 -16.10
C ASP A 68 -18.29 -3.57 -15.97
N GLU A 69 -19.14 -3.56 -17.01
CA GLU A 69 -20.51 -4.15 -17.05
C GLU A 69 -20.63 -5.64 -16.62
N ASP A 70 -19.51 -6.34 -16.43
CA ASP A 70 -19.47 -7.76 -16.04
C ASP A 70 -19.36 -7.96 -14.50
N ASP A 71 -19.08 -6.91 -13.71
CA ASP A 71 -18.77 -6.99 -12.27
C ASP A 71 -19.96 -6.58 -11.35
N ALA A 72 -21.19 -6.73 -11.86
CA ALA A 72 -22.38 -6.25 -11.18
C ALA A 72 -22.83 -7.12 -9.99
N VAL A 73 -23.17 -6.47 -8.87
CA VAL A 73 -23.90 -7.06 -7.74
C VAL A 73 -25.40 -7.03 -8.06
N THR A 74 -26.02 -8.19 -8.16
CA THR A 74 -27.49 -8.30 -8.30
C THR A 74 -28.13 -8.59 -6.95
N VAL A 75 -29.12 -7.79 -6.58
CA VAL A 75 -29.89 -7.89 -5.33
C VAL A 75 -31.31 -8.32 -5.67
N ASP A 76 -31.62 -9.56 -5.34
CA ASP A 76 -32.99 -10.11 -5.42
C ASP A 76 -33.72 -9.73 -4.13
N LEU A 77 -34.78 -8.93 -4.25
CA LEU A 77 -35.52 -8.42 -3.09
C LEU A 77 -36.46 -9.47 -2.47
N GLY A 78 -36.74 -10.59 -3.12
CA GLY A 78 -37.49 -11.71 -2.56
C GLY A 78 -38.84 -11.38 -1.92
N ASP A 79 -39.47 -12.41 -1.32
CA ASP A 79 -40.82 -12.28 -0.74
C ASP A 79 -40.83 -11.72 0.71
N ASP A 80 -39.67 -11.58 1.35
CA ASP A 80 -39.51 -11.29 2.79
C ASP A 80 -39.02 -9.85 3.08
N VAL A 81 -39.31 -8.90 2.18
CA VAL A 81 -38.93 -7.48 2.31
C VAL A 81 -40.17 -6.62 2.50
N ASP A 82 -40.34 -6.09 3.71
CA ASP A 82 -41.48 -5.23 4.08
C ASP A 82 -41.08 -3.77 4.34
N THR A 83 -39.78 -3.49 4.50
CA THR A 83 -39.27 -2.17 4.89
C THR A 83 -37.99 -1.80 4.12
N LEU A 84 -37.67 -0.51 4.04
CA LEU A 84 -36.39 -0.07 3.45
C LEU A 84 -35.18 -0.60 4.22
N ASP A 85 -35.31 -0.84 5.53
CA ASP A 85 -34.25 -1.49 6.31
C ASP A 85 -34.03 -2.96 5.86
N ASP A 86 -35.08 -3.66 5.45
CA ASP A 86 -34.96 -5.00 4.86
C ASP A 86 -34.30 -4.97 3.49
N VAL A 87 -34.63 -3.98 2.65
CA VAL A 87 -33.95 -3.75 1.37
C VAL A 87 -32.46 -3.49 1.60
N VAL A 88 -32.12 -2.55 2.49
CA VAL A 88 -30.73 -2.22 2.84
C VAL A 88 -29.97 -3.44 3.34
N ARG A 89 -30.60 -4.28 4.15
CA ARG A 89 -30.02 -5.53 4.62
C ARG A 89 -29.75 -6.49 3.45
N GLU A 90 -30.66 -6.60 2.49
CA GLU A 90 -30.50 -7.46 1.33
C GLU A 90 -29.37 -6.96 0.41
N ILE A 91 -29.32 -5.66 0.15
CA ILE A 91 -28.23 -5.01 -0.60
C ILE A 91 -26.89 -5.30 0.07
N ASN A 92 -26.76 -5.03 1.38
CA ASN A 92 -25.52 -5.27 2.11
C ASN A 92 -25.15 -6.77 2.17
N SER A 93 -26.14 -7.66 2.18
CA SER A 93 -25.91 -9.11 2.12
C SER A 93 -25.37 -9.53 0.75
N ALA A 94 -25.96 -9.03 -0.33
CA ALA A 94 -25.52 -9.31 -1.70
C ALA A 94 -24.11 -8.76 -1.97
N ILE A 95 -23.82 -7.53 -1.54
CA ILE A 95 -22.47 -6.93 -1.60
C ILE A 95 -21.47 -7.84 -0.89
N ALA A 96 -21.77 -8.27 0.34
CA ALA A 96 -20.88 -9.11 1.13
C ALA A 96 -20.69 -10.51 0.53
N GLU A 97 -21.71 -11.06 -0.15
CA GLU A 97 -21.62 -12.33 -0.84
C GLU A 97 -20.68 -12.25 -2.05
N VAL A 98 -20.83 -11.22 -2.89
CA VAL A 98 -19.94 -11.01 -4.05
C VAL A 98 -18.52 -10.72 -3.60
N ALA A 99 -18.32 -9.83 -2.62
CA ALA A 99 -17.00 -9.50 -2.08
C ALA A 99 -16.27 -10.71 -1.44
N ALA A 100 -16.99 -11.77 -1.08
CA ALA A 100 -16.41 -13.01 -0.54
C ALA A 100 -15.97 -14.02 -1.63
N GLY A 101 -16.16 -13.68 -2.92
CA GLY A 101 -15.71 -14.46 -4.06
C GLY A 101 -14.18 -14.50 -4.23
N ASP A 102 -13.74 -15.01 -5.38
CA ASP A 102 -12.32 -15.14 -5.75
C ASP A 102 -12.11 -14.84 -7.25
N ASP A 103 -13.01 -14.02 -7.81
CA ASP A 103 -13.01 -13.52 -9.18
C ASP A 103 -12.85 -12.00 -9.22
N ASP A 104 -12.75 -11.46 -10.44
CA ASP A 104 -12.48 -10.03 -10.66
C ASP A 104 -13.59 -9.14 -10.04
N ALA A 105 -14.85 -9.58 -10.12
CA ALA A 105 -15.99 -8.91 -9.47
C ALA A 105 -15.85 -8.83 -7.94
N ALA A 106 -15.37 -9.90 -7.29
CA ALA A 106 -15.14 -9.90 -5.85
C ALA A 106 -14.05 -8.88 -5.44
N GLU A 107 -13.00 -8.75 -6.24
CA GLU A 107 -11.94 -7.75 -6.03
C GLU A 107 -12.50 -6.33 -6.21
N ALA A 108 -13.23 -6.08 -7.29
CA ALA A 108 -13.84 -4.78 -7.58
C ALA A 108 -14.80 -4.32 -6.47
N VAL A 109 -15.72 -5.19 -6.01
CA VAL A 109 -16.67 -4.86 -4.95
C VAL A 109 -15.98 -4.70 -3.59
N SER A 110 -14.97 -5.52 -3.30
CA SER A 110 -14.19 -5.39 -2.06
C SER A 110 -13.40 -4.09 -2.02
N ASP A 111 -12.82 -3.67 -3.15
CA ASP A 111 -12.07 -2.42 -3.26
C ASP A 111 -13.00 -1.19 -3.23
N ALA A 112 -14.19 -1.30 -3.82
CA ALA A 112 -15.21 -0.27 -3.74
C ALA A 112 -15.81 -0.12 -2.34
N ASN A 113 -15.65 -1.08 -1.44
CA ASN A 113 -16.08 -1.04 -0.04
C ASN A 113 -17.52 -0.50 0.12
N LEU A 114 -18.45 -1.07 -0.65
CA LEU A 114 -19.81 -0.58 -0.73
C LEU A 114 -20.61 -0.85 0.56
N GLU A 115 -21.42 0.12 0.97
CA GLU A 115 -22.36 -0.02 2.08
C GLU A 115 -23.66 0.73 1.77
N ALA A 116 -24.81 0.06 1.95
CA ALA A 116 -26.12 0.64 1.82
C ALA A 116 -26.67 1.10 3.17
N SER A 117 -27.41 2.20 3.18
CA SER A 117 -28.09 2.72 4.35
C SER A 117 -29.39 3.45 4.00
N VAL A 118 -30.31 3.53 4.97
CA VAL A 118 -31.53 4.35 4.81
C VAL A 118 -31.18 5.82 5.02
N ARG A 119 -31.54 6.64 4.03
CA ARG A 119 -31.41 8.09 4.05
C ARG A 119 -32.73 8.71 4.49
N VAL A 120 -32.68 9.73 5.35
CA VAL A 120 -33.88 10.47 5.77
C VAL A 120 -33.63 11.96 5.64
N ASP A 121 -34.47 12.63 4.86
CA ASP A 121 -34.38 14.06 4.66
C ASP A 121 -34.96 14.86 5.84
N ASN A 122 -34.99 16.18 5.70
CA ASN A 122 -35.53 17.06 6.75
C ASN A 122 -37.07 17.07 6.80
N ASP A 123 -37.75 16.66 5.72
CA ASP A 123 -39.20 16.55 5.64
C ASP A 123 -39.72 15.19 6.14
N GLY A 124 -38.81 14.24 6.40
CA GLY A 124 -39.08 12.91 6.92
C GLY A 124 -39.32 11.86 5.83
N ASN A 125 -39.02 12.21 4.58
CA ASN A 125 -39.05 11.28 3.46
C ASN A 125 -37.81 10.38 3.54
N GLN A 126 -37.93 9.17 3.02
CA GLN A 126 -36.93 8.13 3.16
C GLN A 126 -36.49 7.62 1.78
N GLY A 127 -35.21 7.37 1.63
CA GLY A 127 -34.63 6.73 0.45
C GLY A 127 -33.52 5.78 0.86
N ILE A 128 -32.86 5.19 -0.12
CA ILE A 128 -31.67 4.36 0.10
C ILE A 128 -30.48 5.09 -0.50
N ALA A 129 -29.39 5.16 0.25
CA ALA A 129 -28.10 5.60 -0.26
C ALA A 129 -27.13 4.45 -0.19
N ILE A 130 -26.36 4.27 -1.26
CA ILE A 130 -25.21 3.37 -1.29
C ILE A 130 -23.97 4.24 -1.32
N THR A 131 -23.03 3.95 -0.44
CA THR A 131 -21.75 4.66 -0.35
C THR A 131 -20.62 3.71 -0.70
N GLY A 132 -19.55 4.22 -1.29
CA GLY A 132 -18.34 3.46 -1.61
C GLY A 132 -17.07 4.24 -1.29
N ALA A 133 -15.93 3.57 -1.44
CA ALA A 133 -14.62 4.19 -1.39
C ALA A 133 -14.52 5.31 -2.45
N PHE A 134 -13.79 6.36 -2.11
CA PHE A 134 -13.53 7.47 -3.03
C PHE A 134 -12.76 6.98 -4.27
N ASP A 135 -13.07 7.54 -5.44
CA ASP A 135 -12.49 7.14 -6.74
C ASP A 135 -12.91 5.74 -7.23
N SER A 136 -13.81 5.06 -6.50
CA SER A 136 -14.45 3.80 -6.93
C SER A 136 -15.84 4.10 -7.49
N GLU A 137 -15.89 4.56 -8.75
CA GLU A 137 -17.16 4.86 -9.44
C GLU A 137 -18.00 3.58 -9.59
N PHE A 138 -19.28 3.72 -9.25
CA PHE A 138 -20.30 2.69 -9.44
C PHE A 138 -21.61 3.31 -9.92
N SER A 139 -22.53 2.49 -10.42
CA SER A 139 -23.91 2.89 -10.72
C SER A 139 -24.89 1.91 -10.09
N VAL A 140 -26.11 2.36 -9.87
CA VAL A 140 -27.19 1.57 -9.30
C VAL A 140 -28.41 1.68 -10.21
N ASP A 141 -28.81 0.56 -10.80
CA ASP A 141 -29.98 0.46 -11.64
C ASP A 141 -31.05 -0.42 -10.99
N GLN A 142 -32.30 -0.10 -11.27
CA GLN A 142 -33.46 -0.92 -10.92
C GLN A 142 -34.47 -0.80 -12.07
N ASP A 143 -34.45 -1.75 -13.01
CA ASP A 143 -35.27 -1.68 -14.23
C ASP A 143 -36.77 -1.61 -13.91
N GLY A 144 -37.34 -0.42 -14.05
CA GLY A 144 -38.75 -0.16 -13.80
C GLY A 144 -39.17 -0.20 -12.33
N GLY A 145 -38.21 -0.11 -11.40
CA GLY A 145 -38.50 0.01 -9.97
C GLY A 145 -38.61 1.46 -9.49
N ASP A 146 -39.06 1.62 -8.24
CA ASP A 146 -39.36 2.90 -7.60
C ASP A 146 -38.32 3.30 -6.54
N LEU A 147 -37.28 2.48 -6.30
CA LEU A 147 -36.25 2.77 -5.29
C LEU A 147 -35.02 3.46 -5.91
N PHE A 148 -34.66 3.10 -7.14
CA PHE A 148 -33.56 3.72 -7.88
C PHE A 148 -34.03 4.00 -9.31
N ALA A 149 -33.66 5.16 -9.83
CA ALA A 149 -34.03 5.61 -11.17
C ALA A 149 -32.78 5.80 -12.04
N ASP A 150 -31.95 4.76 -12.12
CA ASP A 150 -30.60 4.80 -12.73
C ASP A 150 -29.75 5.90 -12.06
N ALA A 151 -29.04 5.51 -11.00
CA ALA A 151 -28.26 6.41 -10.17
C ALA A 151 -26.76 6.15 -10.37
N ASP A 152 -26.11 7.04 -11.09
CA ASP A 152 -24.65 7.14 -11.09
C ASP A 152 -24.18 7.65 -9.73
N SER A 153 -23.09 7.09 -9.24
CA SER A 153 -22.47 7.56 -8.01
C SER A 153 -21.70 8.86 -8.24
N GLU A 154 -21.67 9.74 -7.25
CA GLU A 154 -20.97 11.03 -7.27
C GLU A 154 -19.89 11.10 -6.17
N GLU A 155 -18.80 11.81 -6.46
CA GLU A 155 -17.73 12.05 -5.48
C GLU A 155 -18.18 13.10 -4.43
N VAL A 156 -18.24 12.69 -3.17
CA VAL A 156 -18.45 13.60 -2.03
C VAL A 156 -17.12 13.81 -1.32
N ASN A 157 -16.50 14.96 -1.59
CA ASN A 157 -15.20 15.33 -1.00
C ASN A 157 -15.33 16.23 0.23
N LEU A 158 -14.22 16.50 0.91
CA LEU A 158 -14.19 17.27 2.15
C LEU A 158 -14.27 18.81 1.99
N THR A 159 -14.40 19.36 0.78
CA THR A 159 -14.43 20.83 0.60
C THR A 159 -15.80 21.45 0.76
N ASP A 160 -16.86 20.71 0.48
CA ASP A 160 -18.23 21.24 0.38
C ASP A 160 -19.20 20.60 1.40
N ILE A 161 -18.66 20.04 2.49
CA ILE A 161 -19.40 19.41 3.57
C ILE A 161 -20.35 20.41 4.27
N ASP A 162 -21.64 20.07 4.35
CA ASP A 162 -22.65 20.81 5.09
C ASP A 162 -23.34 19.95 6.16
N VAL A 163 -23.60 20.51 7.33
CA VAL A 163 -24.29 19.85 8.45
C VAL A 163 -25.57 20.58 8.85
N THR A 164 -26.09 21.48 8.00
CA THR A 164 -27.28 22.27 8.31
C THR A 164 -28.59 21.48 8.22
N THR A 165 -28.62 20.42 7.42
CA THR A 165 -29.77 19.53 7.28
C THR A 165 -29.43 18.14 7.80
N ARG A 166 -30.46 17.35 8.13
CA ARG A 166 -30.26 15.93 8.47
C ARG A 166 -29.60 15.17 7.33
N ASP A 167 -30.02 15.51 6.12
CA ASP A 167 -29.54 14.86 4.93
C ASP A 167 -28.04 15.12 4.79
N SER A 168 -27.65 16.36 4.51
CA SER A 168 -26.24 16.75 4.36
C SER A 168 -25.36 16.33 5.55
N ALA A 169 -25.88 16.28 6.78
CA ALA A 169 -25.11 15.83 7.94
C ALA A 169 -24.75 14.33 7.91
N THR A 170 -25.59 13.47 7.33
CA THR A 170 -25.28 12.04 7.18
C THR A 170 -24.30 11.82 6.02
N GLU A 171 -24.49 12.50 4.88
CA GLU A 171 -23.50 12.54 3.78
C GLU A 171 -22.14 13.02 4.31
N ALA A 172 -22.13 14.09 5.13
CA ALA A 172 -20.93 14.59 5.78
C ALA A 172 -20.21 13.56 6.66
N ILE A 173 -20.96 12.72 7.38
CA ILE A 173 -20.42 11.67 8.21
C ILE A 173 -19.77 10.60 7.32
N GLY A 174 -20.46 10.17 6.25
CA GLY A 174 -19.94 9.20 5.30
C GLY A 174 -18.64 9.70 4.63
N ALA A 175 -18.64 10.92 4.11
CA ALA A 175 -17.46 11.49 3.46
C ALA A 175 -16.27 11.61 4.42
N LEU A 176 -16.51 11.94 5.69
CA LEU A 176 -15.48 11.95 6.72
C LEU A 176 -14.97 10.55 7.05
N ASP A 177 -15.84 9.54 7.09
CA ASP A 177 -15.45 8.16 7.38
C ASP A 177 -14.60 7.59 6.24
N GLY A 178 -15.05 7.73 4.99
CA GLY A 178 -14.28 7.36 3.80
C GLY A 178 -12.93 8.07 3.73
N ALA A 179 -12.88 9.37 4.06
CA ALA A 179 -11.61 10.10 4.14
C ALA A 179 -10.68 9.57 5.26
N LEU A 180 -11.23 9.16 6.41
CA LEU A 180 -10.45 8.58 7.49
C LEU A 180 -9.89 7.21 7.10
N ASP A 181 -10.68 6.38 6.43
CA ASP A 181 -10.25 5.08 5.94
C ASP A 181 -9.14 5.19 4.90
N GLN A 182 -9.25 6.10 3.94
CA GLN A 182 -8.17 6.41 3.01
C GLN A 182 -6.88 6.83 3.72
N VAL A 183 -6.98 7.74 4.70
CA VAL A 183 -5.82 8.19 5.49
C VAL A 183 -5.21 7.04 6.31
N ASN A 184 -6.03 6.13 6.84
CA ASN A 184 -5.57 4.96 7.60
C ASN A 184 -4.90 3.92 6.70
N SER A 185 -5.45 3.67 5.52
CA SER A 185 -4.87 2.79 4.50
C SER A 185 -3.48 3.27 4.09
N LEU A 186 -3.38 4.55 3.75
CA LEU A 186 -2.11 5.22 3.46
C LEU A 186 -1.08 5.08 4.60
N ARG A 187 -1.48 5.35 5.86
CA ARG A 187 -0.58 5.19 7.01
C ARG A 187 -0.09 3.76 7.15
N SER A 188 -0.95 2.79 6.86
CA SER A 188 -0.61 1.36 6.91
C SER A 188 0.40 1.00 5.84
N GLU A 189 0.23 1.47 4.61
CA GLU A 189 1.19 1.28 3.52
C GLU A 189 2.55 1.91 3.83
N LEU A 190 2.58 3.17 4.28
CA LEU A 190 3.81 3.83 4.70
C LEU A 190 4.49 3.11 5.88
N GLY A 191 3.73 2.52 6.79
CA GLY A 191 4.24 1.69 7.87
C GLY A 191 4.87 0.37 7.38
N ALA A 192 4.25 -0.27 6.39
CA ALA A 192 4.78 -1.47 5.76
C ALA A 192 6.09 -1.18 5.03
N VAL A 193 6.17 -0.07 4.29
CA VAL A 193 7.41 0.36 3.63
C VAL A 193 8.51 0.66 4.66
N GLN A 194 8.19 1.35 5.77
CA GLN A 194 9.15 1.57 6.87
C GLN A 194 9.72 0.25 7.39
N THR A 195 8.86 -0.75 7.63
CA THR A 195 9.29 -2.08 8.09
C THR A 195 10.21 -2.77 7.07
N ARG A 196 9.90 -2.67 5.77
CA ARG A 196 10.76 -3.19 4.70
C ARG A 196 12.12 -2.48 4.66
N PHE A 197 12.15 -1.16 4.85
CA PHE A 197 13.41 -0.41 4.92
C PHE A 197 14.25 -0.81 6.14
N GLU A 198 13.65 -0.95 7.31
CA GLU A 198 14.36 -1.40 8.53
C GLU A 198 14.98 -2.79 8.34
N SER A 199 14.22 -3.73 7.78
CA SER A 199 14.72 -5.08 7.47
C SER A 199 15.86 -5.04 6.45
N THR A 200 15.72 -4.23 5.41
CA THR A 200 16.76 -4.05 4.39
C THR A 200 18.03 -3.47 5.01
N ILE A 201 17.93 -2.40 5.80
CA ILE A 201 19.07 -1.76 6.45
C ILE A 201 19.80 -2.77 7.32
N SER A 202 19.08 -3.54 8.14
CA SER A 202 19.68 -4.58 8.99
C SER A 202 20.44 -5.63 8.16
N ASN A 203 19.86 -6.08 7.04
CA ASN A 203 20.53 -7.03 6.14
C ASN A 203 21.79 -6.44 5.49
N LEU A 204 21.74 -5.16 5.08
CA LEU A 204 22.89 -4.46 4.49
C LEU A 204 24.01 -4.24 5.52
N GLU A 205 23.68 -3.91 6.76
CA GLU A 205 24.66 -3.78 7.85
C GLU A 205 25.38 -5.10 8.12
N ILE A 206 24.64 -6.21 8.21
CA ILE A 206 25.22 -7.55 8.37
C ILE A 206 26.11 -7.91 7.17
N GLY A 207 25.65 -7.61 5.94
CA GLY A 207 26.42 -7.81 4.73
C GLY A 207 27.72 -7.00 4.72
N SER A 208 27.66 -5.73 5.13
CA SER A 208 28.80 -4.84 5.24
C SER A 208 29.82 -5.32 6.27
N GLU A 209 29.37 -5.77 7.44
CA GLU A 209 30.24 -6.34 8.48
C GLU A 209 30.96 -7.59 7.95
N ASN A 210 30.23 -8.53 7.35
CA ASN A 210 30.80 -9.74 6.77
C ASN A 210 31.80 -9.44 5.64
N LEU A 211 31.52 -8.44 4.81
CA LEU A 211 32.43 -8.02 3.73
C LEU A 211 33.70 -7.36 4.30
N SER A 212 33.55 -6.54 5.34
CA SER A 212 34.66 -5.93 6.06
C SER A 212 35.56 -7.00 6.70
N ASP A 213 34.97 -7.99 7.35
CA ASP A 213 35.66 -9.13 7.95
C ASP A 213 36.40 -9.99 6.91
N ALA A 214 35.74 -10.30 5.79
CA ALA A 214 36.36 -11.05 4.69
C ALA A 214 37.54 -10.26 4.09
N ARG A 215 37.38 -8.96 3.89
CA ARG A 215 38.45 -8.07 3.41
C ARG A 215 39.59 -7.98 4.41
N SER A 216 39.30 -7.85 5.70
CA SER A 216 40.29 -7.81 6.78
C SER A 216 41.13 -9.08 6.80
N ARG A 217 40.51 -10.26 6.71
CA ARG A 217 41.23 -11.55 6.65
C ARG A 217 42.16 -11.68 5.44
N ILE A 218 41.73 -11.18 4.27
CA ILE A 218 42.56 -11.18 3.07
C ILE A 218 43.75 -10.22 3.25
N MET A 219 43.47 -8.97 3.64
CA MET A 219 44.48 -7.94 3.82
C MET A 219 45.51 -8.31 4.91
N ASP A 220 45.05 -8.85 6.05
CA ASP A 220 45.92 -9.25 7.15
C ASP A 220 46.79 -10.46 6.78
N ALA A 221 46.26 -11.43 6.03
CA ALA A 221 47.02 -12.57 5.54
C ALA A 221 48.09 -12.14 4.52
N ASP A 222 47.74 -11.27 3.58
CA ASP A 222 48.68 -10.71 2.60
C ASP A 222 49.76 -9.87 3.29
N PHE A 223 49.38 -9.04 4.27
CA PHE A 223 50.33 -8.25 5.06
C PHE A 223 51.30 -9.13 5.87
N ALA A 224 50.80 -10.20 6.48
CA ALA A 224 51.63 -11.16 7.20
C ALA A 224 52.63 -11.87 6.27
N ALA A 225 52.19 -12.27 5.06
CA ALA A 225 53.05 -12.90 4.06
C ALA A 225 54.14 -11.93 3.55
N GLU A 226 53.77 -10.72 3.15
CA GLU A 226 54.70 -9.69 2.68
C GLU A 226 55.71 -9.31 3.77
N THR A 227 55.26 -9.14 5.02
CA THR A 227 56.15 -8.81 6.15
C THR A 227 57.13 -9.96 6.44
N ALA A 228 56.69 -11.21 6.32
CA ALA A 228 57.57 -12.37 6.47
C ALA A 228 58.61 -12.46 5.34
N GLU A 229 58.22 -12.16 4.10
CA GLU A 229 59.14 -12.09 2.96
C GLU A 229 60.15 -10.95 3.11
N LEU A 230 59.70 -9.75 3.51
CA LEU A 230 60.57 -8.62 3.81
C LEU A 230 61.58 -8.96 4.91
N THR A 231 61.12 -9.52 6.03
CA THR A 231 61.99 -9.94 7.14
C THR A 231 62.99 -11.00 6.68
N ARG A 232 62.56 -11.97 5.88
CA ARG A 232 63.44 -12.99 5.29
C ARG A 232 64.51 -12.36 4.39
N ALA A 233 64.12 -11.39 3.56
CA ALA A 233 65.05 -10.68 2.68
C ALA A 233 66.08 -9.88 3.48
N GLU A 234 65.67 -9.18 4.54
CA GLU A 234 66.56 -8.45 5.45
C GLU A 234 67.54 -9.38 6.17
N VAL A 235 67.07 -10.50 6.71
CA VAL A 235 67.93 -11.51 7.35
C VAL A 235 68.92 -12.11 6.35
N LEU A 236 68.49 -12.41 5.12
CA LEU A 236 69.39 -12.90 4.07
C LEU A 236 70.43 -11.84 3.65
N GLN A 237 70.07 -10.56 3.62
CA GLN A 237 71.02 -9.48 3.34
C GLN A 237 72.05 -9.34 4.49
N GLN A 238 71.62 -9.38 5.74
CA GLN A 238 72.52 -9.35 6.91
C GLN A 238 73.42 -10.59 6.99
N ALA A 239 72.87 -11.78 6.71
CA ALA A 239 73.65 -13.01 6.63
C ALA A 239 74.62 -12.99 5.45
N GLY A 240 74.19 -12.50 4.28
CA GLY A 240 75.02 -12.38 3.08
C GLY A 240 76.21 -11.44 3.31
N THR A 241 76.00 -10.29 3.93
CA THR A 241 77.08 -9.36 4.32
C THR A 241 78.02 -9.95 5.37
N SER A 242 77.49 -10.65 6.38
CA SER A 242 78.29 -11.35 7.40
C SER A 242 79.13 -12.47 6.80
N VAL A 243 78.53 -13.35 5.98
CA VAL A 243 79.23 -14.43 5.27
C VAL A 243 80.27 -13.86 4.31
N LEU A 244 79.96 -12.80 3.56
CA LEU A 244 80.93 -12.10 2.72
C LEU A 244 82.09 -11.54 3.56
N SER A 245 81.81 -10.92 4.71
CA SER A 245 82.87 -10.40 5.61
C SER A 245 83.76 -11.53 6.13
N GLN A 246 83.19 -12.68 6.47
CA GLN A 246 83.88 -13.83 7.04
C GLN A 246 84.67 -14.58 5.96
N ALA A 247 84.09 -14.74 4.77
CA ALA A 247 84.76 -15.29 3.59
C ALA A 247 85.88 -14.37 3.08
N ASN A 248 85.80 -13.04 3.27
CA ASN A 248 86.89 -12.11 2.98
C ASN A 248 87.99 -12.13 4.06
N ALA A 249 87.66 -12.44 5.32
CA ALA A 249 88.63 -12.55 6.41
C ALA A 249 89.47 -13.84 6.36
N VAL A 250 88.92 -14.95 5.85
CA VAL A 250 89.62 -16.25 5.74
C VAL A 250 90.88 -16.16 4.85
N PRO A 251 90.84 -15.61 3.61
CA PRO A 251 92.02 -15.42 2.78
C PRO A 251 93.08 -14.51 3.41
N GLN A 252 92.66 -13.47 4.15
CA GLN A 252 93.60 -12.56 4.85
C GLN A 252 94.35 -13.29 5.97
N ASN A 253 93.68 -14.17 6.70
CA ASN A 253 94.33 -15.01 7.73
C ASN A 253 95.29 -16.03 7.11
N VAL A 254 94.99 -16.58 5.93
CA VAL A 254 95.90 -17.50 5.21
C VAL A 254 97.14 -16.76 4.70
N LEU A 255 96.99 -15.53 4.21
CA LEU A 255 98.11 -14.67 3.82
C LEU A 255 99.01 -14.28 5.01
N GLY A 256 98.46 -14.18 6.21
CA GLY A 256 99.22 -13.98 7.45
C GLY A 256 100.03 -15.22 7.90
N LEU A 257 99.69 -16.42 7.42
CA LEU A 257 100.41 -17.67 7.72
C LEU A 257 101.49 -18.02 6.68
N LEU A 258 101.59 -17.25 5.60
CA LEU A 258 102.57 -17.45 4.51
C LEU A 258 103.68 -16.37 4.51
N GLN A 259 103.73 -15.51 5.53
CA GLN A 259 104.82 -14.57 5.82
C GLN A 259 105.54 -14.99 7.09
#